data_AF-A0A3C0ID83-F1
#
_entry.id   AF-A0A3C0ID83-F1
#
_cell.length_a   1.000
_cell.length_b   1.000
_cell.length_c   1.000
_cell.angle_alpha   90.00
_cell.angle_beta   90.00
_cell.angle_gamma   90.00
#
_symmetry.space_group_name_H-M   'P 1'
#
loop_
_entity.id
_entity.type
_entity.pdbx_description
1 polymer ?
#
loop_
_entity_poly.entity_id
_entity_poly.type
_entity_poly.pdbx_seq_one_letter_code
_entity_poly.pdbx_strand_id
1 'polypeptide(L)'
;MASLATAQTNNDKIRAGSALALKGKIYVLAAFITTPDKAWSKEDKNVMYQQVNEALTWLTKQAAQYGVDISFEKGTYGYESDLTVNTIESGTGSGKERVDWVSVVLKTVGYKTPMDFYRWAVREKGCDNVLVLVMANQGGRSYAIPFSKGLDEEKYFLEGCMLYRTRASGDKLISATVAHEMLHTFGGWDLYETFQQTKENELLAKTMYPDDIMLRVSYNIDDLKIDKLTAWLVGLPSKEEAVFWTFKPYK
;
A
#
# COMPACT_ATOMS: atom_id res chain seq x y z
N MET A 1 -22.87 5.38 -3.12
CA MET A 1 -21.43 5.31 -3.42
C MET A 1 -20.77 6.49 -2.75
N ALA A 2 -20.05 6.26 -1.65
CA ALA A 2 -19.25 7.31 -1.02
C ALA A 2 -17.99 7.51 -1.87
N SER A 3 -17.97 8.60 -2.63
CA SER A 3 -16.77 9.13 -3.26
C SER A 3 -15.88 9.68 -2.15
N LEU A 4 -14.59 9.34 -2.14
CA LEU A 4 -13.58 9.89 -1.21
C LEU A 4 -13.32 11.41 -1.39
N ALA A 5 -14.12 12.11 -2.18
CA ALA A 5 -13.87 13.48 -2.61
C ALA A 5 -14.18 14.59 -1.58
N THR A 6 -14.38 14.30 -0.30
CA THR A 6 -14.67 15.35 0.69
C THR A 6 -13.97 15.12 2.03
N ALA A 7 -12.86 15.83 2.23
CA ALA A 7 -12.44 16.54 3.47
C ALA A 7 -10.91 16.58 3.56
N GLN A 8 -10.28 17.58 2.94
CA GLN A 8 -8.82 17.65 2.90
C GLN A 8 -8.29 19.06 3.25
N THR A 9 -8.27 19.43 4.54
CA THR A 9 -7.67 20.69 5.05
C THR A 9 -6.30 20.52 5.77
N ASN A 10 -5.59 21.63 5.98
CA ASN A 10 -4.22 21.83 5.50
C ASN A 10 -3.01 21.34 6.32
N ASN A 11 -3.10 20.74 7.51
CA ASN A 11 -1.92 20.46 8.35
C ASN A 11 -1.88 19.11 9.12
N ASP A 12 -2.79 18.15 8.85
CA ASP A 12 -3.01 17.01 9.76
C ASP A 12 -2.93 15.59 9.15
N LYS A 13 -2.33 15.42 7.95
CA LYS A 13 -2.64 14.28 7.06
C LYS A 13 -1.57 13.21 6.81
N ILE A 14 -0.32 13.42 7.21
CA ILE A 14 0.75 12.41 6.99
C ILE A 14 0.77 11.54 8.25
N ARG A 15 0.76 10.20 8.12
CA ARG A 15 0.79 9.24 9.24
C ARG A 15 -0.51 9.24 10.05
N ALA A 16 -1.56 8.65 9.49
CA ALA A 16 -2.82 8.38 10.16
C ALA A 16 -3.29 6.96 9.80
N GLY A 17 -4.21 6.38 10.57
CA GLY A 17 -4.69 5.02 10.31
C GLY A 17 -3.84 3.95 10.99
N SER A 18 -3.99 2.72 10.52
CA SER A 18 -3.35 1.55 11.10
C SER A 18 -1.88 1.37 10.68
N ALA A 19 -1.43 1.99 9.59
CA ALA A 19 -0.07 1.97 9.06
C ALA A 19 0.62 3.32 9.29
N LEU A 20 0.71 3.71 10.56
CA LEU A 20 1.16 5.04 10.98
C LEU A 20 2.56 5.41 10.45
N ALA A 21 3.52 4.50 10.48
CA ALA A 21 4.88 4.76 9.99
C ALA A 21 5.63 3.46 9.69
N LEU A 22 6.62 3.52 8.81
CA LEU A 22 7.54 2.43 8.51
C LEU A 22 8.54 2.22 9.66
N LYS A 23 8.06 1.76 10.81
CA LYS A 23 8.83 1.53 12.04
C LYS A 23 8.25 0.41 12.89
N GLY A 24 9.07 -0.17 13.77
CA GLY A 24 8.62 -1.16 14.75
C GLY A 24 8.18 -2.48 14.12
N LYS A 25 7.25 -3.17 14.79
CA LYS A 25 6.72 -4.46 14.32
C LYS A 25 5.45 -4.23 13.50
N ILE A 26 5.43 -4.68 12.26
CA ILE A 26 4.36 -4.43 11.29
C ILE A 26 3.66 -5.75 10.96
N TYR A 27 2.35 -5.82 11.17
CA TYR A 27 1.55 -6.96 10.73
C TYR A 27 1.08 -6.77 9.29
N VAL A 28 1.36 -7.75 8.43
CA VAL A 28 0.95 -7.77 7.02
C VAL A 28 0.05 -8.96 6.77
N LEU A 29 -1.23 -8.70 6.53
CA LEU A 29 -2.16 -9.74 6.09
C LEU A 29 -2.19 -9.81 4.57
N ALA A 30 -1.83 -10.96 4.00
CA ALA A 30 -1.96 -11.20 2.57
C ALA A 30 -3.26 -12.01 2.30
N ALA A 31 -4.26 -11.40 1.67
CA ALA A 31 -5.55 -12.02 1.43
C ALA A 31 -5.77 -12.26 -0.07
N PHE A 32 -5.84 -13.52 -0.49
CA PHE A 32 -6.10 -13.90 -1.88
C PHE A 32 -7.60 -13.97 -2.15
N ILE A 33 -8.07 -13.10 -3.04
CA ILE A 33 -9.46 -13.08 -3.50
C ILE A 33 -9.58 -13.53 -4.95
N THR A 34 -10.71 -14.14 -5.27
CA THR A 34 -11.05 -14.59 -6.62
C THR A 34 -12.52 -14.30 -6.96
N THR A 35 -12.86 -14.36 -8.24
CA THR A 35 -14.24 -14.51 -8.70
C THR A 35 -14.48 -15.98 -9.11
N PRO A 36 -15.75 -16.47 -9.11
CA PRO A 36 -16.05 -17.86 -9.44
C PRO A 36 -15.46 -18.36 -10.78
N ASP A 37 -15.24 -17.46 -11.73
CA ASP A 37 -14.70 -17.74 -13.07
C ASP A 37 -13.17 -17.61 -13.19
N LYS A 38 -12.46 -17.14 -12.14
CA LYS A 38 -11.02 -16.81 -12.18
C LYS A 38 -10.23 -17.34 -10.98
N ALA A 39 -10.45 -18.60 -10.62
CA ALA A 39 -9.76 -19.26 -9.51
C ALA A 39 -8.23 -19.14 -9.61
N TRP A 40 -7.56 -19.01 -8.46
CA TRP A 40 -6.10 -18.98 -8.42
C TRP A 40 -5.49 -20.36 -8.68
N SER A 41 -4.36 -20.40 -9.38
CA SER A 41 -3.44 -21.54 -9.28
C SER A 41 -2.55 -21.39 -8.03
N LYS A 42 -2.02 -22.50 -7.52
CA LYS A 42 -1.07 -22.47 -6.40
C LYS A 42 0.23 -21.78 -6.80
N GLU A 43 0.67 -22.00 -8.03
CA GLU A 43 1.86 -21.41 -8.62
C GLU A 43 1.75 -19.88 -8.69
N ASP A 44 0.60 -19.36 -9.13
CA ASP A 44 0.38 -17.92 -9.19
C ASP A 44 0.32 -17.27 -7.81
N LYS A 45 -0.27 -17.95 -6.82
CA LYS A 45 -0.23 -17.49 -5.43
C LYS A 45 1.20 -17.44 -4.89
N ASN A 46 2.02 -18.46 -5.19
CA ASN A 46 3.42 -18.49 -4.79
C ASN A 46 4.21 -17.34 -5.39
N VAL A 47 4.00 -17.05 -6.68
CA VAL A 47 4.65 -15.91 -7.35
C VAL A 47 4.25 -14.60 -6.69
N MET A 48 2.95 -14.36 -6.47
CA MET A 48 2.48 -13.15 -5.78
C MET A 48 3.05 -13.03 -4.37
N TYR A 49 3.02 -14.10 -3.59
CA TYR A 49 3.55 -14.11 -2.23
C TYR A 49 5.07 -13.92 -2.20
N GLN A 50 5.80 -14.41 -3.20
CA GLN A 50 7.22 -14.13 -3.37
C GLN A 50 7.48 -12.64 -3.62
N GLN A 51 6.69 -11.99 -4.48
CA GLN A 51 6.82 -10.54 -4.71
C GLN A 51 6.58 -9.73 -3.43
N VAL A 52 5.64 -10.17 -2.57
CA VAL A 52 5.46 -9.61 -1.23
C VAL A 52 6.71 -9.81 -0.39
N ASN A 53 7.24 -11.03 -0.27
CA ASN A 53 8.43 -11.29 0.55
C ASN A 53 9.67 -10.49 0.10
N GLU A 54 9.87 -10.34 -1.20
CA GLU A 54 10.94 -9.51 -1.78
C GLU A 54 10.74 -8.02 -1.40
N ALA A 55 9.52 -7.50 -1.52
CA ALA A 55 9.19 -6.14 -1.13
C ALA A 55 9.44 -5.88 0.37
N LEU A 56 9.01 -6.79 1.24
CA LEU A 56 9.23 -6.69 2.69
C LEU A 56 10.72 -6.72 3.05
N THR A 57 11.49 -7.59 2.38
CA THR A 57 12.95 -7.67 2.56
C THR A 57 13.62 -6.36 2.15
N TRP A 58 13.22 -5.81 1.00
CA TRP A 58 13.74 -4.54 0.52
C TRP A 58 13.36 -3.37 1.45
N LEU A 59 12.10 -3.28 1.91
CA LEU A 59 11.67 -2.25 2.86
C LEU A 59 12.49 -2.31 4.16
N THR A 60 12.78 -3.51 4.66
CA THR A 60 13.65 -3.70 5.84
C THR A 60 15.05 -3.16 5.60
N LYS A 61 15.66 -3.47 4.45
CA LYS A 61 16.97 -2.96 4.03
C LYS A 61 16.97 -1.43 3.89
N GLN A 62 15.92 -0.83 3.33
CA GLN A 62 15.81 0.61 3.18
C GLN A 62 15.65 1.32 4.52
N ALA A 63 14.78 0.82 5.42
CA ALA A 63 14.64 1.38 6.76
C ALA A 63 15.96 1.33 7.56
N ALA A 64 16.73 0.24 7.43
CA ALA A 64 18.03 0.09 8.07
C ALA A 64 19.06 1.14 7.61
N GLN A 65 19.00 1.62 6.37
CA GLN A 65 19.86 2.72 5.88
C GLN A 65 19.60 4.03 6.63
N TYR A 66 18.40 4.20 7.17
CA TYR A 66 18.02 5.33 8.02
C TYR A 66 18.18 5.03 9.53
N GLY A 67 18.82 3.92 9.89
CA GLY A 67 19.05 3.52 11.29
C GLY A 67 17.78 3.04 12.01
N VAL A 68 16.74 2.63 11.28
CA VAL A 68 15.50 2.09 11.84
C VAL A 68 15.46 0.59 11.62
N ASP A 69 15.31 -0.16 12.71
CA ASP A 69 15.01 -1.60 12.64
C ASP A 69 13.49 -1.81 12.57
N ILE A 70 13.06 -2.61 11.60
CA ILE A 70 11.66 -2.98 11.39
C ILE A 70 11.54 -4.48 11.22
N SER A 71 10.41 -5.04 11.65
CA SER A 71 10.11 -6.45 11.45
C SER A 71 8.69 -6.65 10.95
N PHE A 72 8.49 -7.68 10.14
CA PHE A 72 7.19 -8.02 9.59
C PHE A 72 6.67 -9.34 10.16
N GLU A 73 5.49 -9.29 10.78
CA GLU A 73 4.71 -10.49 11.06
C GLU A 73 3.68 -10.69 9.95
N LYS A 74 3.60 -11.90 9.39
CA LYS A 74 2.80 -12.19 8.20
C LYS A 74 1.65 -13.13 8.54
N GLY A 75 0.48 -12.82 8.02
CA GLY A 75 -0.67 -13.73 7.99
C GLY A 75 -1.19 -13.91 6.58
N THR A 76 -1.95 -14.98 6.34
CA THR A 76 -2.61 -15.20 5.06
C THR A 76 -4.06 -15.64 5.23
N TYR A 77 -4.92 -15.18 4.32
CA TYR A 77 -6.23 -15.78 4.05
C TYR A 77 -6.36 -16.02 2.55
N GLY A 78 -7.18 -16.97 2.13
CA GLY A 78 -7.34 -17.25 0.70
C GLY A 78 -6.21 -18.09 0.09
N TYR A 79 -5.11 -18.35 0.82
CA TYR A 79 -3.93 -19.01 0.27
C TYR A 79 -4.17 -20.50 0.01
N GLU A 80 -4.67 -21.25 1.00
CA GLU A 80 -5.01 -22.69 0.83
C GLU A 80 -6.38 -22.89 0.16
N SER A 81 -7.33 -22.00 0.42
CA SER A 81 -8.68 -22.04 -0.17
C SER A 81 -9.12 -20.61 -0.47
N ASP A 82 -9.47 -20.33 -1.73
CA ASP A 82 -9.73 -18.98 -2.23
C ASP A 82 -10.85 -18.27 -1.46
N LEU A 83 -10.67 -16.97 -1.20
CA LEU A 83 -11.78 -16.12 -0.76
C LEU A 83 -12.56 -15.66 -2.00
N THR A 84 -13.71 -16.26 -2.24
CA THR A 84 -14.55 -15.90 -3.38
C THR A 84 -15.35 -14.63 -3.11
N VAL A 85 -15.26 -13.66 -4.03
CA VAL A 85 -16.09 -12.46 -4.09
C VAL A 85 -16.86 -12.41 -5.40
N ASN A 86 -17.94 -11.64 -5.46
CA ASN A 86 -18.83 -11.63 -6.63
C ASN A 86 -18.17 -11.00 -7.87
N THR A 87 -17.49 -9.87 -7.68
CA THR A 87 -16.86 -9.09 -8.74
C THR A 87 -15.54 -8.51 -8.24
N ILE A 88 -14.60 -8.32 -9.16
CA ILE A 88 -13.37 -7.57 -8.93
C ILE A 88 -13.23 -6.59 -10.10
N GLU A 89 -13.29 -5.29 -9.81
CA GLU A 89 -13.03 -4.26 -10.81
C GLU A 89 -11.53 -4.15 -11.07
N SER A 90 -11.13 -3.86 -12.32
CA SER A 90 -9.74 -3.53 -12.63
C SER A 90 -9.41 -2.10 -12.19
N GLY A 91 -8.28 -1.91 -11.52
CA GLY A 91 -7.81 -0.57 -11.13
C GLY A 91 -7.37 0.24 -12.35
N THR A 92 -7.66 1.54 -12.32
CA THR A 92 -7.50 2.44 -13.49
C THR A 92 -6.47 3.55 -13.27
N GLY A 93 -6.11 3.85 -12.02
CA GLY A 93 -5.32 5.02 -11.64
C GLY A 93 -6.09 6.35 -11.75
N SER A 94 -7.42 6.32 -11.68
CA SER A 94 -8.26 7.51 -11.92
C SER A 94 -8.62 8.27 -10.64
N GLY A 95 -8.35 7.70 -9.46
CA GLY A 95 -8.82 8.22 -8.18
C GLY A 95 -10.27 7.89 -7.87
N LYS A 96 -10.90 6.99 -8.65
CA LYS A 96 -12.29 6.53 -8.49
C LYS A 96 -12.37 5.04 -8.16
N GLU A 97 -11.23 4.45 -7.83
CA GLU A 97 -11.11 3.07 -7.43
C GLU A 97 -11.94 2.78 -6.17
N ARG A 98 -12.32 1.51 -6.05
CA ARG A 98 -13.04 1.00 -4.89
C ARG A 98 -12.10 0.94 -3.67
N VAL A 99 -12.53 1.50 -2.54
CA VAL A 99 -11.66 1.64 -1.35
C VAL A 99 -12.14 0.87 -0.11
N ASP A 100 -13.20 0.08 -0.21
CA ASP A 100 -13.72 -0.76 0.90
C ASP A 100 -13.23 -2.22 0.83
N TRP A 101 -12.23 -2.54 0.00
CA TRP A 101 -11.71 -3.91 -0.17
C TRP A 101 -11.27 -4.57 1.13
N VAL A 102 -10.60 -3.82 2.00
CA VAL A 102 -10.18 -4.31 3.33
C VAL A 102 -11.40 -4.76 4.14
N SER A 103 -12.46 -3.94 4.18
CA SER A 103 -13.70 -4.27 4.87
C SER A 103 -14.40 -5.50 4.27
N VAL A 104 -14.42 -5.60 2.94
CA VAL A 104 -15.01 -6.75 2.22
C VAL A 104 -14.29 -8.04 2.58
N VAL A 105 -12.96 -8.05 2.44
CA VAL A 105 -12.13 -9.23 2.72
C VAL A 105 -12.30 -9.69 4.16
N LEU A 106 -12.18 -8.78 5.12
CA LEU A 106 -12.26 -9.14 6.53
C LEU A 106 -13.65 -9.62 6.94
N LYS A 107 -14.70 -9.05 6.35
CA LYS A 107 -16.06 -9.56 6.54
C LYS A 107 -16.23 -10.96 5.96
N THR A 108 -15.69 -11.24 4.77
CA THR A 108 -15.71 -12.59 4.17
C THR A 108 -14.96 -13.61 5.03
N VAL A 109 -13.88 -13.19 5.69
CA VAL A 109 -13.12 -14.02 6.64
C VAL A 109 -13.87 -14.25 7.96
N GLY A 110 -14.79 -13.36 8.33
CA GLY A 110 -15.64 -13.50 9.52
C GLY A 110 -15.44 -12.45 10.62
N TYR A 111 -14.64 -11.42 10.39
CA TYR A 111 -14.55 -10.27 11.30
C TYR A 111 -15.77 -9.36 11.15
N LYS A 112 -16.25 -8.78 12.26
CA LYS A 112 -17.42 -7.88 12.22
C LYS A 112 -17.04 -6.52 11.62
N THR A 113 -15.91 -5.96 12.05
CA THR A 113 -15.33 -4.74 11.48
C THR A 113 -13.82 -4.88 11.25
N PRO A 114 -13.23 -4.09 10.33
CA PRO A 114 -11.77 -3.97 10.21
C PRO A 114 -11.06 -3.58 11.51
N MET A 115 -11.71 -2.78 12.36
CA MET A 115 -11.18 -2.39 13.66
C MET A 115 -11.02 -3.59 14.60
N ASP A 116 -11.93 -4.58 14.56
CA ASP A 116 -11.79 -5.81 15.35
C ASP A 116 -10.52 -6.59 14.96
N PHE A 117 -10.22 -6.68 13.66
CA PHE A 117 -8.99 -7.30 13.18
C PHE A 117 -7.75 -6.53 13.62
N TYR A 118 -7.76 -5.20 13.48
CA TYR A 118 -6.67 -4.34 13.95
C TYR A 118 -6.39 -4.56 15.44
N ARG A 119 -7.42 -4.50 16.29
CA ARG A 119 -7.31 -4.72 17.74
C ARG A 119 -6.76 -6.11 18.06
N TRP A 120 -7.18 -7.14 17.31
CA TRP A 120 -6.62 -8.49 17.43
C TRP A 120 -5.12 -8.51 17.08
N ALA A 121 -4.71 -7.92 15.96
CA ALA A 121 -3.31 -7.90 15.54
C ALA A 121 -2.43 -7.18 16.56
N VAL A 122 -2.86 -6.01 17.04
CA VAL A 122 -2.13 -5.26 18.09
C VAL A 122 -2.03 -6.09 19.38
N ARG A 123 -3.14 -6.65 19.86
CA ARG A 123 -3.18 -7.35 21.17
C ARG A 123 -2.48 -8.70 21.15
N GLU A 124 -2.76 -9.53 20.15
CA GLU A 124 -2.27 -10.91 20.09
C GLU A 124 -0.89 -11.01 19.45
N LYS A 125 -0.55 -10.10 18.54
CA LYS A 125 0.73 -10.12 17.81
C LYS A 125 1.70 -9.04 18.27
N GLY A 126 1.27 -8.08 19.08
CA GLY A 126 2.14 -7.01 19.59
C GLY A 126 2.70 -6.12 18.49
N CYS A 127 1.92 -5.89 17.43
CA CYS A 127 2.32 -5.08 16.29
C CYS A 127 1.97 -3.60 16.49
N ASP A 128 2.86 -2.72 16.06
CA ASP A 128 2.70 -1.26 16.11
C ASP A 128 1.90 -0.73 14.91
N ASN A 129 2.04 -1.40 13.76
CA ASN A 129 1.38 -1.05 12.51
C ASN A 129 0.73 -2.30 11.91
N VAL A 130 -0.37 -2.12 11.19
CA VAL A 130 -1.14 -3.21 10.57
C VAL A 130 -1.59 -2.78 9.18
N LEU A 131 -1.39 -3.64 8.19
CA LEU A 131 -1.85 -3.42 6.82
C LEU A 131 -2.37 -4.71 6.17
N VAL A 132 -3.29 -4.55 5.22
CA VAL A 132 -3.89 -5.66 4.47
C VAL A 132 -3.55 -5.56 2.98
N LEU A 133 -2.89 -6.58 2.44
CA LEU A 133 -2.65 -6.76 1.01
C LEU A 133 -3.76 -7.64 0.41
N VAL A 134 -4.67 -7.02 -0.33
CA VAL A 134 -5.73 -7.73 -1.07
C VAL A 134 -5.18 -8.11 -2.44
N MET A 135 -5.00 -9.41 -2.69
CA MET A 135 -4.43 -9.93 -3.92
C MET A 135 -5.51 -10.53 -4.81
N ALA A 136 -5.67 -9.99 -6.01
CA ALA A 136 -6.70 -10.40 -6.96
C ALA A 136 -6.12 -11.15 -8.16
N ASN A 137 -6.75 -12.27 -8.54
CA ASN A 137 -6.41 -13.01 -9.77
C ASN A 137 -6.98 -12.31 -11.02
N GLN A 138 -6.57 -11.06 -11.22
CA GLN A 138 -7.05 -10.20 -12.27
C GLN A 138 -5.94 -9.24 -12.68
N GLY A 139 -6.07 -8.66 -13.87
CA GLY A 139 -5.22 -7.56 -14.35
C GLY A 139 -5.79 -6.19 -13.98
N GLY A 140 -4.91 -5.27 -13.61
CA GLY A 140 -5.27 -3.90 -13.29
C GLY A 140 -4.07 -3.08 -12.85
N ARG A 141 -4.30 -1.78 -12.61
CA ARG A 141 -3.32 -0.96 -11.89
C ARG A 141 -3.53 -1.16 -10.39
N SER A 142 -2.51 -1.67 -9.70
CA SER A 142 -2.51 -1.75 -8.23
C SER A 142 -2.61 -0.36 -7.61
N TYR A 143 -3.16 -0.28 -6.41
CA TYR A 143 -3.32 0.98 -5.69
C TYR A 143 -3.38 0.76 -4.17
N ALA A 144 -2.93 1.74 -3.42
CA ALA A 144 -3.09 1.81 -1.98
C ALA A 144 -4.48 2.33 -1.56
N ILE A 145 -4.88 1.93 -0.36
CA ILE A 145 -6.10 2.33 0.33
C ILE A 145 -5.67 2.94 1.67
N PRO A 146 -5.07 4.15 1.67
CA PRO A 146 -4.65 4.81 2.89
C PRO A 146 -5.85 5.39 3.65
N PHE A 147 -5.71 5.56 4.95
CA PHE A 147 -6.72 6.19 5.78
C PHE A 147 -6.69 7.70 5.61
N SER A 148 -7.87 8.32 5.58
CA SER A 148 -8.02 9.77 5.62
C SER A 148 -8.87 10.16 6.83
N LYS A 149 -8.38 11.14 7.61
CA LYS A 149 -9.14 11.70 8.74
C LYS A 149 -10.51 12.21 8.26
N GLY A 150 -11.56 11.97 9.04
CA GLY A 150 -12.94 12.33 8.71
C GLY A 150 -13.73 11.22 8.00
N LEU A 151 -13.09 10.09 7.67
CA LEU A 151 -13.78 8.87 7.28
C LEU A 151 -14.27 8.09 8.50
N ASP A 152 -15.23 7.20 8.27
CA ASP A 152 -15.69 6.23 9.28
C ASP A 152 -14.52 5.31 9.71
N GLU A 153 -14.01 5.53 10.91
CA GLU A 153 -12.86 4.79 11.46
C GLU A 153 -13.15 3.30 11.63
N GLU A 154 -14.36 2.91 12.01
CA GLU A 154 -14.70 1.49 12.15
C GLU A 154 -14.62 0.75 10.80
N LYS A 155 -14.81 1.47 9.69
CA LYS A 155 -14.75 0.91 8.34
C LYS A 155 -13.40 1.08 7.63
N TYR A 156 -12.77 2.24 7.75
CA TYR A 156 -11.63 2.64 6.90
C TYR A 156 -10.30 2.83 7.64
N PHE A 157 -10.28 2.76 8.98
CA PHE A 157 -9.04 2.96 9.75
C PHE A 157 -7.94 1.96 9.39
N LEU A 158 -8.32 0.72 9.08
CA LEU A 158 -7.39 -0.31 8.67
C LEU A 158 -7.05 -0.14 7.18
N GLU A 159 -5.79 0.18 6.93
CA GLU A 159 -5.24 0.50 5.63
C GLU A 159 -4.82 -0.76 4.87
N GLY A 160 -4.67 -0.63 3.56
CA GLY A 160 -4.26 -1.74 2.74
C GLY A 160 -3.89 -1.38 1.31
N CYS A 161 -3.69 -2.41 0.50
CA CYS A 161 -3.39 -2.28 -0.92
C CYS A 161 -4.25 -3.27 -1.70
N MET A 162 -4.73 -2.86 -2.87
CA MET A 162 -5.25 -3.76 -3.89
C MET A 162 -4.14 -4.09 -4.87
N LEU A 163 -3.74 -5.36 -4.92
CA LEU A 163 -2.66 -5.87 -5.75
C LEU A 163 -3.22 -6.81 -6.81
N TYR A 164 -3.10 -6.41 -8.08
CA TYR A 164 -3.51 -7.23 -9.22
C TYR A 164 -2.37 -8.16 -9.63
N ARG A 165 -2.70 -9.42 -9.98
CA ARG A 165 -1.73 -10.41 -10.46
C ARG A 165 -0.92 -9.91 -11.65
N THR A 166 -1.60 -9.22 -12.57
CA THR A 166 -0.95 -8.58 -13.72
C THR A 166 -1.20 -7.08 -13.69
N ARG A 167 -0.19 -6.32 -14.13
CA ARG A 167 -0.29 -4.88 -14.31
C ARG A 167 -1.21 -4.58 -15.49
N ALA A 168 -1.63 -3.32 -15.62
CA ALA A 168 -2.46 -2.87 -16.74
C ALA A 168 -1.81 -3.13 -18.13
N SER A 169 -0.48 -3.24 -18.21
CA SER A 169 0.25 -3.63 -19.43
C SER A 169 0.13 -5.11 -19.80
N GLY A 170 -0.40 -5.95 -18.91
CA GLY A 170 -0.43 -7.41 -19.05
C GLY A 170 0.77 -8.12 -18.41
N ASP A 171 1.83 -7.39 -18.05
CA ASP A 171 2.99 -7.96 -17.37
C ASP A 171 2.64 -8.43 -15.96
N LYS A 172 3.42 -9.37 -15.41
CA LYS A 172 3.29 -9.80 -14.02
C LYS A 172 3.53 -8.65 -13.04
N LEU A 173 2.88 -8.72 -11.88
CA LEU A 173 3.20 -7.86 -10.74
C LEU A 173 4.68 -8.04 -10.34
N ILE A 174 5.31 -6.95 -9.92
CA ILE A 174 6.70 -6.91 -9.47
C ILE A 174 6.78 -6.40 -8.03
N SER A 175 7.79 -6.83 -7.29
CA SER A 175 8.02 -6.47 -5.88
C SER A 175 8.15 -4.97 -5.67
N ALA A 176 8.73 -4.24 -6.63
CA ALA A 176 8.77 -2.77 -6.59
C ALA A 176 7.37 -2.14 -6.56
N THR A 177 6.40 -2.68 -7.28
CA THR A 177 5.01 -2.21 -7.21
C THR A 177 4.41 -2.51 -5.84
N VAL A 178 4.68 -3.68 -5.26
CA VAL A 178 4.19 -4.02 -3.91
C VAL A 178 4.75 -3.05 -2.87
N ALA A 179 6.07 -2.80 -2.88
CA ALA A 179 6.70 -1.86 -1.95
C ALA A 179 6.18 -0.42 -2.15
N HIS A 180 6.00 0.01 -3.40
CA HIS A 180 5.43 1.32 -3.74
C HIS A 180 4.03 1.51 -3.13
N GLU A 181 3.11 0.56 -3.36
CA GLU A 181 1.75 0.65 -2.80
C GLU A 181 1.75 0.59 -1.27
N MET A 182 2.64 -0.19 -0.67
CA MET A 182 2.78 -0.23 0.78
C MET A 182 3.25 1.12 1.34
N LEU A 183 4.19 1.80 0.70
CA LEU A 183 4.70 3.10 1.16
C LEU A 183 3.63 4.18 1.17
N HIS A 184 2.65 4.13 0.27
CA HIS A 184 1.48 5.02 0.34
C HIS A 184 0.68 4.85 1.64
N THR A 185 0.52 3.62 2.15
CA THR A 185 -0.17 3.40 3.43
C THR A 185 0.57 4.04 4.61
N PHE A 186 1.89 4.16 4.53
CA PHE A 186 2.70 4.89 5.51
C PHE A 186 2.74 6.41 5.28
N GLY A 187 2.04 6.92 4.25
CA GLY A 187 1.95 8.35 3.93
C GLY A 187 2.81 8.81 2.75
N GLY A 188 3.46 7.91 2.02
CA GLY A 188 4.24 8.24 0.82
C GLY A 188 3.37 8.88 -0.28
N TRP A 189 3.95 9.80 -1.04
CA TRP A 189 3.27 10.49 -2.15
C TRP A 189 3.83 10.02 -3.48
N ASP A 190 2.97 9.88 -4.48
CA ASP A 190 3.42 9.70 -5.87
C ASP A 190 4.27 10.90 -6.29
N LEU A 191 5.43 10.65 -6.88
CA LEU A 191 6.33 11.68 -7.40
C LEU A 191 6.30 11.78 -8.93
N TYR A 192 5.57 10.90 -9.62
CA TYR A 192 5.31 11.00 -11.06
C TYR A 192 3.94 11.63 -11.34
N GLU A 193 3.69 12.06 -12.58
CA GLU A 193 2.43 12.66 -12.98
C GLU A 193 1.24 11.69 -12.77
N THR A 194 0.26 12.15 -12.00
CA THR A 194 -0.98 11.43 -11.70
C THR A 194 -2.18 12.38 -11.76
N PHE A 195 -3.36 11.89 -11.41
CA PHE A 195 -4.53 12.77 -11.22
C PHE A 195 -4.40 13.72 -10.01
N GLN A 196 -3.39 13.56 -9.15
CA GLN A 196 -3.12 14.42 -7.97
C GLN A 196 -1.74 15.10 -8.01
N GLN A 197 -0.86 14.71 -8.93
CA GLN A 197 0.53 15.17 -9.03
C GLN A 197 0.81 15.77 -10.41
N THR A 198 1.50 16.91 -10.45
CA THR A 198 1.74 17.66 -11.70
C THR A 198 2.96 17.16 -12.46
N LYS A 199 3.00 17.44 -13.77
CA LYS A 199 4.17 17.15 -14.60
C LYS A 199 5.42 17.92 -14.20
N GLU A 200 5.25 19.16 -13.74
CA GLU A 200 6.34 19.99 -13.24
C GLU A 200 7.01 19.35 -12.02
N ASN A 201 6.21 18.87 -11.07
CA ASN A 201 6.70 18.17 -9.89
C ASN A 201 7.40 16.85 -10.26
N GLU A 202 6.89 16.11 -11.25
CA GLU A 202 7.59 14.92 -11.76
C GLU A 202 8.98 15.26 -12.33
N LEU A 203 9.09 16.32 -13.12
CA LEU A 203 10.39 16.74 -13.69
C LEU A 203 11.38 17.15 -12.60
N LEU A 204 10.90 17.84 -11.57
CA LEU A 204 11.72 18.17 -10.41
C LEU A 204 12.15 16.91 -9.63
N ALA A 205 11.23 15.97 -9.41
CA ALA A 205 11.52 14.70 -8.73
C ALA A 205 12.56 13.87 -9.51
N LYS A 206 12.48 13.83 -10.84
CA LYS A 206 13.51 13.18 -11.69
C LYS A 206 14.91 13.77 -11.50
N THR A 207 15.00 15.05 -11.17
CA THR A 207 16.28 15.73 -10.94
C THR A 207 16.80 15.47 -9.53
N MET A 208 15.92 15.50 -8.53
CA MET A 208 16.30 15.43 -7.12
C MET A 208 16.37 14.01 -6.57
N TYR A 209 15.49 13.13 -7.04
CA TYR A 209 15.21 11.80 -6.51
C TYR A 209 15.04 10.76 -7.64
N PRO A 210 16.02 10.63 -8.57
CA PRO A 210 15.87 9.83 -9.80
C PRO A 210 15.59 8.34 -9.56
N ASP A 211 15.98 7.83 -8.39
CA ASP A 211 15.87 6.43 -8.01
C ASP A 211 14.88 6.21 -6.86
N ASP A 212 14.10 7.23 -6.49
CA ASP A 212 13.07 7.05 -5.47
C ASP A 212 11.95 6.14 -6.00
N ILE A 213 11.59 5.14 -5.20
CA ILE A 213 10.53 4.18 -5.53
C ILE A 213 9.16 4.83 -5.75
N MET A 214 8.91 5.99 -5.14
CA MET A 214 7.68 6.76 -5.33
C MET A 214 7.64 7.55 -6.63
N LEU A 215 8.79 7.67 -7.34
CA LEU A 215 8.87 8.26 -8.68
C LEU A 215 8.71 7.19 -9.78
N ARG A 216 9.29 6.01 -9.58
CA ARG A 216 9.27 4.93 -10.58
C ARG A 216 9.40 3.56 -9.93
N VAL A 217 8.90 2.54 -10.64
CA VAL A 217 9.13 1.13 -10.32
C VAL A 217 10.12 0.50 -11.31
N SER A 218 10.87 -0.51 -10.87
CA SER A 218 11.86 -1.26 -11.65
C SER A 218 11.66 -2.76 -11.47
N TYR A 219 11.99 -3.56 -12.49
CA TYR A 219 12.03 -5.02 -12.36
C TYR A 219 13.10 -5.49 -11.37
N ASN A 220 14.21 -4.75 -11.26
CA ASN A 220 15.17 -4.94 -10.19
C ASN A 220 14.91 -3.89 -9.11
N ILE A 221 14.31 -4.30 -8.00
CA ILE A 221 13.95 -3.40 -6.89
C ILE A 221 15.18 -2.76 -6.23
N ASP A 222 16.37 -3.37 -6.34
CA ASP A 222 17.60 -2.79 -5.82
C ASP A 222 18.14 -1.61 -6.65
N ASP A 223 17.57 -1.33 -7.83
CA ASP A 223 17.82 -0.08 -8.57
C ASP A 223 17.08 1.13 -7.96
N LEU A 224 16.28 0.90 -6.93
CA LEU A 224 15.44 1.89 -6.28
C LEU A 224 15.87 2.10 -4.83
N LYS A 225 15.48 3.24 -4.27
CA LYS A 225 15.66 3.59 -2.87
C LYS A 225 14.45 4.34 -2.30
N ILE A 226 14.43 4.47 -0.99
CA ILE A 226 13.63 5.50 -0.30
C ILE A 226 14.54 6.73 -0.16
N ASP A 227 14.30 7.79 -0.95
CA ASP A 227 15.01 9.07 -0.80
C ASP A 227 14.44 9.89 0.36
N LYS A 228 15.16 10.97 0.71
CA LYS A 228 14.90 11.82 1.88
C LYS A 228 13.45 12.34 1.99
N LEU A 229 12.79 12.65 0.86
CA LEU A 229 11.40 13.09 0.85
C LEU A 229 10.47 11.94 1.28
N THR A 230 10.58 10.79 0.61
CA THR A 230 9.80 9.60 0.94
C THR A 230 10.07 9.14 2.36
N ALA A 231 11.33 9.13 2.80
CA ALA A 231 11.72 8.81 4.18
C ALA A 231 11.01 9.71 5.19
N TRP A 232 11.00 11.03 4.94
CA TRP A 232 10.29 11.99 5.77
C TRP A 232 8.79 11.73 5.77
N LEU A 233 8.17 11.41 4.64
CA LEU A 233 6.73 11.08 4.59
C LEU A 233 6.41 9.85 5.43
N VAL A 234 7.14 8.74 5.21
CA VAL A 234 6.82 7.43 5.81
C VAL A 234 7.29 7.24 7.25
N GLY A 235 7.85 8.29 7.88
CA GLY A 235 8.22 8.25 9.29
C GLY A 235 9.61 7.72 9.60
N LEU A 236 10.48 7.63 8.59
CA LEU A 236 11.90 7.38 8.79
C LEU A 236 12.63 8.68 9.17
N PRO A 237 13.79 8.59 9.86
CA PRO A 237 14.64 9.72 10.17
C PRO A 237 15.10 10.51 8.93
N SER A 238 14.40 11.58 8.61
CA SER A 238 14.78 12.53 7.55
C SER A 238 14.34 13.93 7.97
N LYS A 239 15.23 14.90 7.79
CA LYS A 239 14.95 16.29 8.15
C LYS A 239 14.00 16.88 7.12
N GLU A 240 12.91 17.48 7.59
CA GLU A 240 12.01 18.23 6.72
C GLU A 240 12.75 19.34 5.98
N GLU A 241 12.52 19.44 4.67
CA GLU A 241 13.05 20.51 3.83
C GLU A 241 11.89 21.25 3.15
N ALA A 242 12.03 22.58 2.99
CA ALA A 242 10.98 23.40 2.40
C ALA A 242 10.53 22.90 1.01
N VAL A 243 11.48 22.37 0.22
CA VAL A 243 11.22 21.80 -1.11
C VAL A 243 10.33 20.56 -1.10
N PHE A 244 10.23 19.83 0.02
CA PHE A 244 9.35 18.66 0.13
C PHE A 244 7.89 19.03 -0.12
N TRP A 245 7.48 20.22 0.34
CA TRP A 245 6.11 20.70 0.19
C TRP A 245 5.73 21.07 -1.24
N THR A 246 6.71 21.28 -2.12
CA THR A 246 6.46 21.42 -3.56
C THR A 246 5.80 20.18 -4.15
N PHE A 247 6.12 19.00 -3.63
CA PHE A 247 5.59 17.71 -4.10
C PHE A 247 4.24 17.33 -3.48
N LYS A 248 3.66 18.17 -2.61
CA LYS A 248 2.38 17.87 -1.96
C LYS A 248 1.27 17.69 -3.01
N PRO A 249 0.53 16.57 -3.01
CA PRO A 249 -0.59 16.37 -3.93
C PRO A 249 -1.66 17.48 -3.81
N TYR A 250 -2.23 17.91 -4.93
CA TYR A 250 -3.10 19.10 -5.01
C TYR A 250 -4.59 18.84 -4.69
N LYS A 251 -4.92 17.76 -4.00
CA LYS A 251 -6.30 17.44 -3.61
C LYS A 251 -6.35 17.16 -2.12
#